data_AF-A0A9D5S5Y4-F1
#
_entry.id   AF-A0A9D5S5Y4-F1
#
_cell.length_a   1.000
_cell.length_b   1.000
_cell.length_c   1.000
_cell.angle_alpha   90.00
_cell.angle_beta   90.00
_cell.angle_gamma   90.00
#
_symmetry.space_group_name_H-M   'P 1'
#
loop_
_entity.id
_entity.type
_entity.pdbx_description
1 polymer ?
#
loop_
_entity_poly.entity_id
_entity_poly.type
_entity_poly.pdbx_seq_one_letter_code
_entity_poly.pdbx_strand_id
1 'polypeptide(L)' 'MANESKTLGRTELAQLYFPYILPHSAWKKFKSLLEDIPALQHLTTLRRRSFLPAEVNIIYQQLGHP' A
#
# COMPACT_ATOMS: atom_id res chain seq x y z
N MET A 1 -6.87 17.55 -10.15
CA MET A 1 -5.50 16.98 -10.21
C MET A 1 -5.65 15.48 -10.09
N ALA A 2 -5.61 14.76 -11.21
CA ALA A 2 -5.81 13.33 -11.25
C ALA A 2 -4.55 12.66 -10.68
N ASN A 3 -4.63 12.12 -9.48
CA ASN A 3 -3.56 11.32 -8.91
C ASN A 3 -3.60 9.98 -9.65
N GLU A 4 -2.96 9.93 -10.81
CA GLU A 4 -2.78 8.72 -11.61
C GLU A 4 -2.23 7.65 -10.69
N SER A 5 -3.10 6.73 -10.27
CA SER A 5 -2.73 5.66 -9.38
C SER A 5 -1.87 4.73 -10.22
N LYS A 6 -0.59 5.01 -10.38
CA LYS A 6 0.31 4.16 -11.15
C LYS A 6 0.42 2.82 -10.43
N THR A 7 0.68 1.76 -11.19
CA THR A 7 1.03 0.48 -10.60
C THR A 7 2.25 0.67 -9.71
N LEU A 8 2.09 0.57 -8.39
CA LEU A 8 3.16 0.79 -7.42
C LEU A 8 3.65 -0.54 -6.86
N GLY A 9 4.96 -0.67 -6.71
CA GLY A 9 5.53 -1.77 -5.95
C GLY A 9 5.04 -1.71 -4.49
N ARG A 10 4.86 -2.87 -3.86
CA ARG A 10 4.43 -2.96 -2.45
C ARG A 10 5.31 -2.14 -1.51
N THR A 11 6.62 -2.25 -1.71
CA THR A 11 7.64 -1.53 -0.93
C THR A 11 7.66 -0.05 -1.29
N GLU A 12 7.44 0.29 -2.55
CA GLU A 12 7.34 1.67 -3.03
C GLU A 12 6.17 2.39 -2.38
N LEU A 13 4.98 1.77 -2.40
CA LEU A 13 3.80 2.29 -1.73
C LEU A 13 4.05 2.43 -0.22
N ALA A 14 4.62 1.40 0.41
CA ALA A 14 4.94 1.45 1.83
C ALA A 14 5.98 2.55 2.18
N GLN A 15 6.93 2.85 1.28
CA GLN A 15 7.87 3.96 1.44
C GLN A 15 7.20 5.32 1.38
N LEU A 16 6.12 5.49 0.62
CA LEU A 16 5.35 6.74 0.61
C LEU A 16 4.76 7.01 2.00
N TYR A 17 4.20 5.99 2.65
CA TYR A 17 3.66 6.12 4.02
C TYR A 17 4.75 6.18 5.10
N PHE A 18 5.90 5.53 4.86
CA PHE A 18 6.99 5.41 5.82
C PHE A 18 8.35 5.76 5.18
N PRO A 19 8.59 7.05 4.85
CA PRO A 19 9.77 7.47 4.10
C PRO A 19 11.09 7.28 4.87
N TYR A 20 11.04 7.20 6.20
CA TYR A 20 12.22 7.06 7.06
C TYR A 20 12.51 5.61 7.48
N ILE A 21 11.73 4.63 7.00
CA ILE A 21 11.91 3.21 7.31
C ILE A 21 12.56 2.53 6.11
N LEU A 22 13.37 1.49 6.30
CA LEU A 22 13.89 0.69 5.18
C LEU A 22 12.74 0.03 4.38
N PRO A 23 12.83 -0.12 3.04
CA PRO A 23 11.73 -0.59 2.19
C PRO A 23 11.07 -1.90 2.66
N HIS A 24 11.90 -2.86 3.10
CA HIS A 24 11.41 -4.16 3.57
C HIS A 24 10.68 -4.05 4.93
N SER A 25 11.18 -3.21 5.84
CA SER A 25 10.55 -2.95 7.14
C SER A 25 9.29 -2.10 6.99
N ALA A 26 9.31 -1.12 6.08
CA ALA A 26 8.14 -0.33 5.72
C ALA A 26 7.04 -1.23 5.19
N TRP A 27 7.36 -2.16 4.29
CA TRP A 27 6.38 -3.15 3.81
C TRP A 27 5.82 -4.02 4.93
N LYS A 28 6.63 -4.51 5.87
CA LYS A 28 6.12 -5.30 7.01
C LYS A 28 5.11 -4.51 7.84
N LYS A 29 5.45 -3.25 8.18
CA LYS A 29 4.58 -2.37 8.95
C LYS A 29 3.30 -2.04 8.18
N PHE A 30 3.44 -1.73 6.90
CA PHE A 30 2.33 -1.45 6.00
C PHE A 30 1.42 -2.67 5.82
N LYS A 31 1.97 -3.87 5.62
CA LYS A 31 1.21 -5.13 5.55
C LYS A 31 0.40 -5.33 6.83
N SER A 32 0.99 -5.11 8.00
CA SER A 32 0.26 -5.22 9.27
C SER A 32 -0.93 -4.25 9.35
N LEU A 33 -0.79 -3.03 8.84
CA LEU A 33 -1.92 -2.07 8.76
C LEU A 33 -3.00 -2.53 7.78
N LEU A 34 -2.60 -3.08 6.63
CA LEU A 34 -3.54 -3.65 5.67
C LEU A 34 -4.28 -4.87 6.24
N GLU A 35 -3.64 -5.66 7.11
CA GLU A 35 -4.26 -6.81 7.79
C GLU A 35 -5.27 -6.40 8.85
N ASP A 36 -5.04 -5.26 9.52
CA ASP A 36 -5.93 -4.68 10.53
C ASP A 36 -7.21 -4.10 9.93
N ILE A 37 -7.14 -3.58 8.68
CA ILE A 37 -8.28 -3.02 7.97
C ILE A 37 -8.98 -4.14 7.16
N PRO A 38 -10.20 -4.58 7.54
CA PRO A 38 -10.87 -5.71 6.88
C PRO A 38 -11.12 -5.48 5.40
N ALA A 39 -11.33 -4.22 4.98
CA ALA A 39 -11.50 -3.84 3.59
C ALA A 39 -10.22 -4.04 2.74
N LEU A 40 -9.03 -4.02 3.35
CA LEU A 40 -7.74 -4.12 2.67
C LEU A 40 -7.04 -5.46 2.89
N GLN A 41 -7.52 -6.27 3.82
CA GLN A 41 -6.92 -7.56 4.17
C GLN A 41 -6.73 -8.46 2.95
N HIS A 42 -7.67 -8.44 2.00
CA HIS A 42 -7.56 -9.21 0.76
C HIS A 42 -6.29 -8.87 -0.05
N LEU A 43 -5.81 -7.62 0.01
CA LEU A 43 -4.63 -7.14 -0.71
C LEU A 43 -3.33 -7.80 -0.22
N THR A 44 -3.28 -8.22 1.05
CA THR A 44 -2.08 -8.83 1.66
C THR A 44 -1.92 -10.29 1.26
N THR A 45 -3.02 -10.95 0.88
CA THR A 45 -3.06 -12.34 0.43
C THR A 45 -2.61 -12.52 -1.02
N LEU A 46 -2.56 -11.42 -1.77
CA LEU A 46 -2.17 -11.45 -3.17
C LEU A 46 -0.71 -11.90 -3.31
N ARG A 47 -0.42 -12.75 -4.30
CA ARG A 47 0.96 -13.14 -4.64
C ARG A 47 1.73 -12.07 -5.43
N ARG A 48 1.05 -11.08 -6.02
CA ARG A 48 1.65 -10.07 -6.91
C ARG A 48 2.45 -9.01 -6.16
N ARG A 49 3.71 -8.77 -6.53
CA ARG A 49 4.61 -7.81 -5.86
C ARG A 49 4.29 -6.32 -6.11
N SER A 50 3.23 -6.04 -6.85
CA SER A 50 2.78 -4.70 -7.20
C SER A 50 1.28 -4.57 -6.97
N PHE A 51 0.84 -3.38 -6.56
CA PHE A 51 -0.57 -3.01 -6.46
C PHE A 51 -1.02 -2.31 -7.73
N LEU A 52 -2.20 -2.68 -8.21
CA LEU A 52 -2.85 -2.03 -9.33
C LEU A 52 -3.31 -0.62 -8.94
N PRO A 53 -3.50 0.26 -9.94
CA PRO A 53 -4.09 1.58 -9.77
C PRO A 53 -5.30 1.61 -8.83
N ALA A 54 -6.26 0.71 -9.06
CA ALA A 54 -7.49 0.63 -8.29
C ALA A 54 -7.23 0.23 -6.83
N GLU A 55 -6.28 -0.67 -6.58
CA GLU A 55 -5.92 -1.11 -5.23
C GLU A 55 -5.21 0.00 -4.47
N VAL A 56 -4.27 0.69 -5.12
CA VAL A 56 -3.58 1.86 -4.57
C VAL A 56 -4.60 2.93 -4.19
N ASN A 57 -5.60 3.18 -5.04
CA ASN A 57 -6.66 4.13 -4.73
C ASN A 57 -7.50 3.70 -3.52
N ILE A 58 -7.89 2.43 -3.42
CA ILE A 58 -8.61 1.91 -2.25
C ILE A 58 -7.76 2.09 -0.98
N ILE A 59 -6.46 1.79 -1.05
CA ILE A 59 -5.54 2.03 0.06
C ILE A 59 -5.53 3.52 0.45
N TYR A 60 -5.39 4.46 -0.50
CA TYR A 60 -5.43 5.89 -0.19
C TYR A 60 -6.77 6.34 0.41
N GLN A 61 -7.88 5.76 -0.02
CA GLN A 61 -9.19 6.07 0.55
C GLN A 61 -9.35 5.58 1.99
N GLN A 62 -8.67 4.49 2.36
CA GLN A 62 -8.77 3.88 3.69
C GLN A 62 -7.70 4.37 4.68
N LEU A 63 -6.44 4.51 4.24
CA LEU A 63 -5.32 4.97 5.06
C LEU A 63 -5.07 6.48 4.97
N GLY A 64 -5.66 7.16 3.99
CA GLY A 64 -5.34 8.55 3.65
C GLY A 64 -4.21 8.65 2.63
N HIS A 65 -4.14 9.80 1.95
CA HIS A 65 -3.02 10.10 1.07
C HIS A 65 -1.78 10.44 1.92
N PRO A 66 -0.63 9.77 1.70
CA PRO A 66 0.63 10.10 2.36
C PRO A 66 1.17 11.47 1.92
#